data_AF-A0A060CIH4-F1
#
_entry.id   AF-A0A060CIH4-F1
#
_cell.length_a   1.000
_cell.length_b   1.000
_cell.length_c   1.000
_cell.angle_alpha   90.00
_cell.angle_beta   90.00
_cell.angle_gamma   90.00
#
_symmetry.space_group_name_H-M   'P 1'
#
loop_
_entity.id
_entity.type
_entity.pdbx_description
1 polymer ?
#
loop_
_entity_poly.entity_id
_entity_poly.type
_entity_poly.pdbx_seq_one_letter_code
_entity_poly.pdbx_strand_id
1 'polypeptide(L)'
;MHGRLGYRRMQMEKGSPMTELPSESLQALAAAHGVATDFWTFDGQHRDVSAATVRAVLTALGVPHGDDDTNWRQLAALDEAPWRR
;
A
#
# COMPACT_ATOMS: atom_id res chain seq x y z
N MET A 1 3.57 42.44 16.55
CA MET A 1 3.59 41.13 17.22
C MET A 1 2.43 40.31 16.65
N HIS A 2 2.65 39.56 15.56
CA HIS A 2 1.57 38.89 14.83
C HIS A 2 1.89 37.41 14.56
N GLY A 3 1.00 36.55 15.08
CA GLY A 3 0.51 35.39 14.34
C GLY A 3 1.31 34.10 14.46
N ARG A 4 1.01 33.31 15.50
CA ARG A 4 1.25 31.87 15.49
C ARG A 4 0.58 31.26 14.26
N LEU A 5 1.37 30.52 13.47
CA LEU A 5 0.95 29.71 12.33
C LEU A 5 -0.09 28.69 12.78
N GLY A 6 -1.37 29.07 12.67
CA GLY A 6 -2.48 28.14 12.76
C GLY A 6 -2.57 27.38 11.45
N TYR A 7 -2.01 26.17 11.42
CA TYR A 7 -2.41 25.16 10.44
C TYR A 7 -3.87 24.80 10.73
N ARG A 8 -4.77 25.60 10.16
CA ARG A 8 -6.21 25.45 10.21
C ARG A 8 -6.56 24.17 9.47
N ARG A 9 -6.72 23.09 10.23
CA ARG A 9 -7.82 22.11 10.14
C ARG A 9 -8.50 22.09 8.77
N MET A 10 -7.90 21.41 7.80
CA MET A 10 -8.61 20.96 6.61
C MET A 10 -9.04 19.51 6.88
N GLN A 11 -10.15 19.40 7.61
CA GLN A 11 -10.95 18.19 7.67
C GLN A 11 -11.42 17.90 6.24
N MET A 12 -10.75 16.98 5.55
CA MET A 12 -11.31 16.34 4.37
C MET A 12 -12.27 15.25 4.86
N GLU A 13 -13.46 15.65 5.28
CA GLU A 13 -14.61 14.75 5.27
C GLU A 13 -15.11 14.61 3.82
N LYS A 14 -14.51 13.64 3.13
CA LYS A 14 -15.05 13.02 1.91
C LYS A 14 -14.97 11.54 2.20
N GLY A 15 -16.06 10.79 2.08
CA GLY A 15 -16.05 9.32 2.25
C GLY A 15 -14.85 8.75 1.51
N SER A 16 -13.82 8.34 2.26
CA SER A 16 -12.48 8.20 1.68
C SER A 16 -12.31 6.78 1.19
N PRO A 17 -11.93 6.54 -0.08
CA PRO A 17 -11.38 5.24 -0.50
C PRO A 17 -10.04 4.90 0.19
N MET A 18 -9.62 5.70 1.17
CA MET A 18 -8.37 5.61 1.94
C MET A 18 -8.41 4.54 3.05
N THR A 19 -9.56 3.90 3.29
CA THR A 19 -9.73 2.88 4.34
C THR A 19 -10.03 1.48 3.80
N GLU A 20 -10.03 1.29 2.48
CA GLU A 20 -10.08 -0.07 1.94
C GLU A 20 -8.78 -0.78 2.34
N LEU A 21 -8.90 -1.80 3.18
CA LEU A 21 -7.77 -2.67 3.49
C LEU A 21 -7.40 -3.47 2.24
N PRO A 22 -6.11 -3.66 1.95
CA PRO A 22 -5.68 -4.47 0.83
C PRO A 22 -6.23 -5.89 0.97
N SER A 23 -6.74 -6.45 -0.12
CA SER A 23 -7.12 -7.87 -0.19
C SER A 23 -5.90 -8.76 0.10
N GLU A 24 -6.15 -10.00 0.54
CA GLU A 24 -5.08 -10.94 0.88
C GLU A 24 -4.09 -11.16 -0.27
N SER A 25 -4.59 -11.25 -1.52
CA SER A 25 -3.75 -11.37 -2.71
C SER A 25 -2.86 -10.14 -2.96
N LEU A 26 -3.37 -8.94 -2.66
CA LEU A 26 -2.63 -7.70 -2.79
C LEU A 26 -1.58 -7.57 -1.69
N GLN A 27 -1.89 -8.01 -0.47
CA GLN A 27 -0.92 -8.09 0.63
C GLN A 27 0.21 -9.08 0.33
N ALA A 28 -0.14 -10.26 -0.18
CA ALA A 28 0.83 -11.29 -0.56
C ALA A 28 1.78 -10.78 -1.66
N LEU A 29 1.24 -10.10 -2.67
CA LEU A 29 2.05 -9.51 -3.75
C LEU A 29 2.97 -8.40 -3.22
N ALA A 30 2.46 -7.54 -2.35
CA ALA A 30 3.26 -6.50 -1.69
C ALA A 30 4.42 -7.11 -0.90
N ALA A 31 4.14 -8.13 -0.08
CA ALA A 31 5.15 -8.83 0.72
C ALA A 31 6.24 -9.49 -0.15
N ALA A 32 5.86 -10.11 -1.27
CA ALA A 32 6.81 -10.71 -2.21
C ALA A 32 7.78 -9.68 -2.84
N HIS A 33 7.34 -8.44 -2.96
CA HIS A 33 8.16 -7.31 -3.43
C HIS A 33 8.85 -6.52 -2.30
N GLY A 34 8.73 -6.95 -1.04
CA GLY A 34 9.33 -6.27 0.11
C GLY A 34 8.59 -5.00 0.55
N VAL A 35 7.33 -4.83 0.15
CA VAL A 35 6.47 -3.72 0.56
C VAL A 35 5.70 -4.13 1.81
N ALA A 36 6.01 -3.50 2.95
CA ALA A 36 5.27 -3.69 4.18
C ALA A 36 3.86 -3.09 4.07
N THR A 37 2.84 -3.85 4.48
CA THR A 37 1.43 -3.42 4.48
C THR A 37 0.99 -2.83 5.82
N ASP A 38 1.91 -2.70 6.77
CA ASP A 38 1.71 -2.08 8.07
C ASP A 38 2.99 -1.37 8.54
N PHE A 39 2.83 -0.37 9.41
CA PHE A 39 3.97 0.35 9.98
C PHE A 39 3.67 0.95 11.35
N TRP A 40 4.73 1.21 12.12
CA TRP A 40 4.67 1.95 13.38
C TRP A 40 4.94 3.42 13.13
N THR A 41 4.06 4.28 13.64
CA THR A 41 4.28 5.73 13.68
C THR A 41 5.19 6.10 14.86
N PHE A 42 5.84 7.26 14.80
CA PHE A 42 6.69 7.76 15.89
C PHE A 42 5.94 7.97 17.21
N ASP A 43 4.61 8.07 17.15
CA ASP A 43 3.71 8.18 18.30
C ASP A 43 3.41 6.82 18.95
N GLY A 44 3.98 5.73 18.42
CA GLY A 44 3.77 4.37 18.92
C GLY A 44 2.45 3.74 18.48
N GLN A 45 1.77 4.30 17.46
CA GLN A 45 0.60 3.67 16.87
C GLN A 45 0.96 2.80 15.68
N HIS A 46 0.47 1.56 15.67
CA HIS A 46 0.47 0.65 14.53
C HIS A 46 -0.62 1.08 13.54
N ARG A 47 -0.27 1.18 12.26
CA ARG A 47 -1.18 1.59 11.19
C ARG A 47 -1.05 0.66 9.99
N ASP A 48 -2.19 0.15 9.54
CA ASP A 48 -2.30 -0.54 8.27
C ASP A 48 -2.20 0.43 7.09
N VAL A 49 -1.57 -0.04 6.03
CA VAL A 49 -1.45 0.67 4.76
C VAL A 49 -2.69 0.39 3.92
N SER A 50 -3.31 1.45 3.41
CA SER A 50 -4.50 1.32 2.55
C SER A 50 -4.20 0.57 1.25
N ALA A 51 -5.20 -0.12 0.70
CA ALA A 51 -5.12 -0.79 -0.60
C ALA A 51 -4.66 0.16 -1.71
N ALA A 52 -5.15 1.40 -1.70
CA ALA A 52 -4.76 2.43 -2.66
C ALA A 52 -3.26 2.77 -2.59
N THR A 53 -2.70 2.86 -1.38
CA THR A 53 -1.26 3.09 -1.18
C THR A 53 -0.45 1.89 -1.66
N VAL A 54 -0.87 0.67 -1.32
CA VAL A 54 -0.19 -0.55 -1.79
C VAL A 54 -0.18 -0.61 -3.32
N ARG A 55 -1.32 -0.36 -3.97
CA ARG A 55 -1.42 -0.29 -5.44
C ARG A 55 -0.49 0.78 -6.03
N ALA A 56 -0.43 1.98 -5.43
CA ALA A 56 0.45 3.04 -5.89
C ALA A 56 1.93 2.66 -5.82
N VAL A 57 2.35 2.01 -4.72
CA VAL A 57 3.72 1.51 -4.56
C VAL A 57 4.03 0.42 -5.59
N LEU A 58 3.15 -0.57 -5.76
CA LEU A 58 3.31 -1.63 -6.76
C LEU A 58 3.36 -1.06 -8.20
N THR A 59 2.55 -0.04 -8.49
CA THR A 59 2.61 0.70 -9.76
C THR A 59 3.99 1.33 -9.96
N ALA A 60 4.53 1.99 -8.93
CA ALA A 60 5.84 2.62 -8.99
C ALA A 60 6.99 1.61 -9.19
N LEU A 61 6.81 0.38 -8.67
CA LEU A 61 7.71 -0.75 -8.91
C LEU A 61 7.52 -1.39 -10.30
N GLY A 62 6.53 -0.96 -11.08
CA GLY A 62 6.22 -1.53 -12.39
C GLY A 62 5.54 -2.90 -12.33
N VAL A 63 4.95 -3.27 -11.19
CA VAL A 63 4.33 -4.58 -10.97
C VAL A 63 2.88 -4.55 -11.46
N PRO A 64 2.49 -5.41 -12.40
CA PRO A 64 1.09 -5.56 -12.81
C PRO A 64 0.24 -6.01 -11.61
N HIS A 65 -0.86 -5.30 -11.34
CA HIS A 65 -1.80 -5.65 -10.28
C HIS A 65 -3.22 -5.24 -10.71
N GLY A 66 -4.23 -5.91 -10.15
CA GLY A 66 -5.62 -5.66 -10.54
C GLY A 66 -6.57 -6.56 -9.76
N ASP A 67 -7.02 -7.63 -10.41
CA ASP A 67 -7.83 -8.67 -9.80
C ASP A 67 -6.98 -9.71 -9.06
N ASP A 68 -7.63 -10.50 -8.22
CA ASP A 68 -7.00 -11.56 -7.43
C ASP A 68 -6.19 -12.54 -8.30
N ASP A 69 -6.74 -12.95 -9.44
CA ASP A 69 -6.06 -13.82 -10.42
C ASP A 69 -4.76 -13.20 -10.97
N THR A 70 -4.79 -11.90 -11.28
CA THR A 70 -3.60 -11.19 -11.77
C THR A 70 -2.52 -11.15 -10.69
N ASN A 71 -2.92 -10.90 -9.44
CA ASN A 71 -2.00 -10.85 -8.31
C ASN A 71 -1.35 -12.23 -8.06
N TRP A 72 -2.13 -13.30 -8.06
CA TRP A 72 -1.62 -14.67 -7.91
C TRP A 72 -0.69 -15.08 -9.05
N ARG A 73 -1.02 -14.69 -10.29
CA ARG A 73 -0.16 -14.97 -11.43
C ARG A 73 1.18 -14.24 -11.34
N GLN A 74 1.21 -13.00 -10.86
CA GLN A 74 2.47 -12.30 -10.62
C GLN A 74 3.29 -12.97 -9.51
N LEU A 75 2.64 -13.38 -8.42
CA LEU A 75 3.28 -14.14 -7.34
C LEU A 75 3.94 -15.43 -7.86
N ALA A 76 3.22 -16.22 -8.68
CA ALA A 76 3.78 -17.41 -9.30
C ALA A 76 4.98 -17.09 -10.21
N ALA A 77 4.87 -16.03 -11.03
CA ALA A 77 5.96 -15.61 -11.91
C ALA A 77 7.21 -15.17 -11.14
N LEU A 78 7.07 -14.54 -9.97
CA LEU A 78 8.18 -14.16 -9.09
C LEU A 78 8.87 -15.38 -8.49
N ASP A 79 8.11 -16.40 -8.07
CA ASP A 79 8.64 -17.65 -7.55
C ASP A 79 9.40 -18.44 -8.62
N GLU A 80 8.92 -18.43 -9.87
CA GLU A 80 9.56 -19.09 -11.00
C GLU A 80 10.80 -18.34 -11.54
N ALA A 81 10.88 -17.02 -11.38
CA ALA A 81 11.97 -16.19 -11.89
C ALA A 81 13.39 -16.63 -11.49
N PRO A 82 13.69 -17.00 -10.22
CA PRO A 82 15.01 -17.48 -9.83
C PRO A 82 15.41 -18.80 -10.52
N TRP A 83 14.44 -19.66 -10.88
CA TRP A 83 14.71 -20.96 -11.49
C TRP A 83 14.89 -20.91 -13.02
N ARG A 84 14.61 -19.76 -13.64
CA ARG A 84 14.83 -19.51 -15.07
C ARG A 84 16.12 -18.73 -15.37
N ARG A 85 16.92 -18.41 -14.36
CA ARG A 85 18.24 -17.75 -14.48
C ARG A 85 19.37 -18.73 -14.23
#